data_AF-A0A8T0W573-F1
#
_entry.id   AF-A0A8T0W573-F1
#
_cell.length_a   1.000
_cell.length_b   1.000
_cell.length_c   1.000
_cell.angle_alpha   90.00
_cell.angle_beta   90.00
_cell.angle_gamma   90.00
#
_symmetry.space_group_name_H-M   'P 1'
#
loop_
_entity.id
_entity.type
_entity.pdbx_description
1 polymer ?
#
loop_
_entity_poly.entity_id
_entity_poly.type
_entity_poly.pdbx_seq_one_letter_code
_entity_poly.pdbx_strand_id
1 'polypeptide(L)'
;MQDFGIPMMSIHDGALEEKWARFENFATNLLLFHDNTSPLGEFRISSRIYNQRHVDRWIRRGIEYCPSVLKIQILICPRLNFPPIMGSNFCHLKTLHLRNVDLGSHFTGLLCSACPVMEDLELGNCRFFGNSSQGITSPTLKKLELDCCVYSTGYPLVITTPSLANLCLIYGCYQSGISLCKMDSLVRAEIYVLKYQKALSQHSQHELLCSLNNVTSLKLVGFEVEGMLNEKSHKFPTFHNMRTLDLHTCFLDDYELYDKLVALGSFVESAPCLEKLILKYFMFYLLSDSEWEIERKNITLRCQDGKIFQCPKLKLIEVIYDHDYNHQLIEHLRSLGRSLPDASISLRKLP
;
A
#
# COMPACT_ATOMS: atom_id res chain seq x y z
N MET A 1 -7.34 20.16 -19.82
CA MET A 1 -6.22 19.19 -19.71
C MET A 1 -5.92 18.64 -21.11
N GLN A 2 -4.65 18.32 -21.40
CA GLN A 2 -4.20 17.75 -22.68
C GLN A 2 -3.65 16.33 -22.44
N ASP A 3 -3.79 15.43 -23.40
CA ASP A 3 -3.11 14.12 -23.46
C ASP A 3 -2.18 14.10 -24.67
N PHE A 4 -0.90 13.78 -24.49
CA PHE A 4 0.13 13.89 -25.55
C PHE A 4 0.16 15.25 -26.28
N GLY A 5 -0.21 16.34 -25.60
CA GLY A 5 -0.32 17.68 -26.20
C GLY A 5 -1.63 17.94 -26.98
N ILE A 6 -2.57 16.98 -26.98
CA ILE A 6 -3.86 17.07 -27.67
C ILE A 6 -4.97 17.45 -26.67
N PRO A 7 -5.78 18.50 -26.93
CA PRO A 7 -6.87 18.93 -26.04
C PRO A 7 -7.93 17.85 -25.81
N MET A 8 -8.48 17.81 -24.60
CA MET A 8 -9.40 16.75 -24.19
C MET A 8 -10.89 17.08 -24.32
N MET A 9 -11.26 18.37 -24.35
CA MET A 9 -12.65 18.81 -24.49
C MET A 9 -12.81 19.75 -25.69
N SER A 10 -13.51 19.24 -26.69
CA SER A 10 -14.70 19.85 -27.28
C SER A 10 -15.32 18.81 -28.21
N ILE A 11 -16.66 18.70 -28.17
CA ILE A 11 -17.60 18.18 -29.19
C ILE A 11 -16.94 17.49 -30.38
N HIS A 12 -17.29 16.24 -30.72
CA HIS A 12 -16.89 15.53 -31.95
C HIS A 12 -16.51 16.50 -33.10
N ASP A 13 -15.24 16.84 -33.15
CA ASP A 13 -14.67 17.83 -34.06
C ASP A 13 -13.68 17.05 -34.89
N GLY A 14 -13.91 16.98 -36.21
CA GLY A 14 -13.07 16.21 -37.13
C GLY A 14 -11.58 16.60 -37.04
N ALA A 15 -11.28 17.83 -36.62
CA ALA A 15 -9.91 18.28 -36.38
C ALA A 15 -9.22 17.59 -35.19
N LEU A 16 -9.98 17.13 -34.19
CA LEU A 16 -9.45 16.39 -33.04
C LEU A 16 -9.14 14.94 -33.44
N GLU A 17 -10.06 14.30 -34.18
CA GLU A 17 -9.88 12.94 -34.70
C GLU A 17 -8.67 12.87 -35.64
N GLU A 18 -8.47 13.88 -36.50
CA GLU A 18 -7.30 13.95 -37.38
C GLU A 18 -5.98 14.07 -36.61
N LYS A 19 -5.94 14.87 -35.53
CA LYS A 19 -4.74 14.99 -34.68
C LYS A 19 -4.40 13.67 -34.00
N TRP A 20 -5.41 12.94 -33.50
CA TRP A 20 -5.22 11.61 -32.94
C TRP A 20 -4.73 10.62 -34.00
N ALA A 21 -5.34 10.58 -35.19
CA ALA A 21 -4.90 9.69 -36.27
C ALA A 21 -3.44 9.95 -36.70
N ARG A 22 -3.01 11.22 -36.74
CA ARG A 22 -1.61 11.59 -37.02
C ARG A 22 -0.66 11.10 -35.93
N PHE A 23 -1.03 11.32 -34.66
CA PHE A 23 -0.24 10.82 -33.53
C PHE A 23 -0.18 9.29 -33.53
N GLU A 24 -1.29 8.62 -33.89
CA GLU A 24 -1.34 7.17 -33.97
C GLU A 24 -0.42 6.62 -35.05
N ASN A 25 -0.42 7.25 -36.23
CA ASN A 25 0.49 6.88 -37.30
C ASN A 25 1.95 7.10 -36.88
N PHE A 26 2.24 8.25 -36.24
CA PHE A 26 3.57 8.53 -35.69
C PHE A 26 4.02 7.47 -34.69
N ALA A 27 3.23 7.17 -33.66
CA ALA A 27 3.57 6.19 -32.63
C ALA A 27 3.71 4.77 -33.21
N THR A 28 2.83 4.41 -34.14
CA THR A 28 2.91 3.11 -34.83
C THR A 28 4.17 3.00 -35.67
N ASN A 29 4.55 4.05 -36.40
CA ASN A 29 5.78 4.09 -37.18
C ASN A 29 7.01 4.07 -36.27
N LEU A 30 7.02 4.86 -35.20
CA LEU A 30 8.11 4.87 -34.23
C LEU A 30 8.37 3.45 -33.67
N LEU A 31 7.30 2.73 -33.34
CA LEU A 31 7.36 1.34 -32.86
C LEU A 31 7.52 0.30 -33.98
N LEU A 32 7.48 0.67 -35.25
CA LEU A 32 7.76 -0.22 -36.39
C LEU A 32 9.22 -0.10 -36.84
N PHE A 33 9.78 1.11 -36.74
CA PHE A 33 11.14 1.42 -37.19
C PHE A 33 12.17 1.37 -36.05
N HIS A 34 11.77 0.98 -34.85
CA HIS A 34 12.72 0.68 -33.79
C HIS A 34 13.53 -0.56 -34.18
N ASP A 35 14.83 -0.53 -33.89
CA ASP A 35 15.72 -1.65 -34.18
C ASP A 35 15.36 -2.84 -33.27
N ASN A 36 14.98 -3.97 -33.87
CA ASN A 36 14.65 -5.20 -33.13
C ASN A 36 15.91 -5.94 -32.64
N THR A 37 17.12 -5.49 -32.96
CA THR A 37 18.36 -6.19 -32.60
C THR A 37 18.74 -6.01 -31.13
N SER A 38 18.22 -4.98 -30.45
CA SER A 38 18.55 -4.67 -29.06
C SER A 38 17.30 -4.60 -28.18
N PRO A 39 17.32 -5.23 -26.99
CA PRO A 39 16.20 -5.14 -26.06
C PRO A 39 16.01 -3.70 -25.57
N LEU A 40 14.76 -3.30 -25.40
CA LEU A 40 14.42 -1.95 -25.00
C LEU A 40 14.76 -1.70 -23.53
N GLY A 41 15.35 -0.55 -23.22
CA GLY A 41 15.64 -0.16 -21.84
C GLY A 41 14.36 0.04 -21.04
N GLU A 42 13.59 1.07 -21.41
CA GLU A 42 12.30 1.40 -20.79
C GLU A 42 11.23 1.57 -21.88
N PHE A 43 10.09 0.90 -21.71
CA PHE A 43 8.86 1.23 -22.41
C PHE A 43 7.88 1.87 -21.44
N ARG A 44 7.51 3.12 -21.70
CA ARG A 44 6.51 3.85 -20.90
C ARG A 44 5.40 4.38 -21.78
N ILE A 45 4.17 4.13 -21.35
CA ILE A 45 2.98 4.74 -21.92
C ILE A 45 2.10 5.29 -20.80
N SER A 46 1.75 6.57 -20.92
CA SER A 46 0.78 7.24 -20.05
C SER A 46 -0.30 7.83 -20.94
N SER A 47 -1.54 7.32 -20.84
CA SER A 47 -2.62 7.75 -21.74
C SER A 47 -3.94 7.94 -20.99
N ARG A 48 -4.66 8.99 -21.35
CA ARG A 48 -6.10 9.14 -21.09
C ARG A 48 -6.81 8.52 -22.29
N ILE A 49 -7.36 7.32 -22.13
CA ILE A 49 -7.86 6.50 -23.26
C ILE A 49 -8.87 7.30 -24.09
N TYR A 50 -8.46 7.71 -25.30
CA TYR A 50 -9.35 8.18 -26.35
C TYR A 50 -9.78 7.01 -27.25
N ASN A 51 -8.84 6.11 -27.57
CA ASN A 51 -9.09 4.89 -28.34
C ASN A 51 -8.29 3.69 -27.81
N GLN A 52 -8.99 2.72 -27.21
CA GLN A 52 -8.38 1.53 -26.57
C GLN A 52 -7.56 0.67 -27.53
N ARG A 53 -7.97 0.58 -28.81
CA ARG A 53 -7.32 -0.33 -29.77
C ARG A 53 -5.91 0.09 -30.11
N HIS A 54 -5.66 1.40 -30.23
CA HIS A 54 -4.31 1.90 -30.53
C HIS A 54 -3.39 1.76 -29.31
N VAL A 55 -3.89 2.08 -28.12
CA VAL A 55 -3.13 1.89 -26.88
C VAL A 55 -2.76 0.42 -26.68
N ASP A 56 -3.69 -0.52 -26.88
CA ASP A 56 -3.41 -1.97 -26.83
C ASP A 56 -2.34 -2.36 -27.85
N ARG A 57 -2.44 -1.87 -29.09
CA ARG A 57 -1.44 -2.12 -30.14
C ARG A 57 -0.06 -1.60 -29.75
N TRP A 58 0.05 -0.38 -29.23
CA TRP A 58 1.33 0.17 -28.81
C TRP A 58 1.92 -0.58 -27.62
N ILE A 59 1.10 -0.99 -26.66
CA ILE A 59 1.53 -1.82 -25.52
C ILE A 59 2.10 -3.14 -26.04
N ARG A 60 1.37 -3.86 -26.90
CA ARG A 60 1.84 -5.13 -27.47
C ARG A 60 3.16 -4.95 -28.22
N ARG A 61 3.26 -3.92 -29.06
CA ARG A 61 4.50 -3.63 -29.79
C ARG A 61 5.65 -3.26 -28.86
N GLY A 62 5.42 -2.42 -27.86
CA GLY A 62 6.43 -2.08 -26.86
C GLY A 62 6.96 -3.31 -26.13
N ILE A 63 6.09 -4.28 -25.85
CA ILE A 63 6.42 -5.55 -25.22
C ILE A 63 7.21 -6.47 -26.17
N GLU A 64 6.95 -6.47 -27.47
CA GLU A 64 7.73 -7.24 -28.46
C GLU A 64 9.23 -6.87 -28.45
N TYR A 65 9.59 -5.69 -27.97
CA TYR A 65 10.98 -5.24 -27.82
C TYR A 65 11.65 -5.70 -26.51
N CYS A 66 11.05 -6.61 -25.75
CA CYS A 66 11.59 -7.18 -24.52
C CYS A 66 12.11 -6.12 -23.51
N PRO A 67 11.26 -5.18 -23.06
CA PRO A 67 11.71 -4.07 -22.24
C PRO A 67 12.22 -4.52 -20.87
N SER A 68 13.29 -3.90 -20.37
CA SER A 68 13.75 -4.13 -19.00
C SER A 68 12.88 -3.44 -17.95
N VAL A 69 12.23 -2.33 -18.34
CA VAL A 69 11.27 -1.57 -17.53
C VAL A 69 10.01 -1.35 -18.34
N LEU A 70 8.86 -1.81 -17.83
CA LEU A 70 7.55 -1.62 -18.45
C LEU A 70 6.65 -0.78 -17.54
N LYS A 71 6.21 0.37 -18.03
CA LYS A 71 5.33 1.29 -17.28
C LYS A 71 4.08 1.62 -18.10
N ILE A 72 2.93 1.18 -17.64
CA ILE A 72 1.64 1.43 -18.29
C ILE A 72 0.74 2.18 -17.30
N GLN A 73 0.42 3.42 -17.63
CA GLN A 73 -0.42 4.29 -16.80
C GLN A 73 -1.63 4.77 -17.57
N ILE A 74 -2.81 4.24 -17.23
CA ILE A 74 -4.07 4.71 -17.77
C ILE A 74 -4.65 5.78 -16.84
N LEU A 75 -4.88 6.99 -17.34
CA LEU A 75 -5.21 8.14 -16.49
C LEU A 75 -6.72 8.33 -16.24
N ILE A 76 -7.59 7.69 -17.04
CA ILE A 76 -9.06 7.81 -16.95
C ILE A 76 -9.74 6.48 -17.25
N CYS A 77 -10.89 6.23 -16.62
CA CYS A 77 -11.78 5.11 -16.93
C CYS A 77 -12.33 5.17 -18.37
N PRO A 78 -12.53 4.04 -19.04
CA PRO A 78 -12.49 2.67 -18.52
C PRO A 78 -11.07 2.11 -18.33
N ARG A 79 -10.90 1.12 -17.44
CA ARG A 79 -9.64 0.38 -17.30
C ARG A 79 -9.30 -0.37 -18.59
N LEU A 80 -8.00 -0.55 -18.83
CA LEU A 80 -7.50 -1.32 -19.97
C LEU A 80 -7.31 -2.79 -19.54
N ASN A 81 -7.77 -3.74 -20.33
CA ASN A 81 -7.46 -5.15 -20.13
C ASN A 81 -5.99 -5.40 -20.47
N PHE A 82 -5.24 -5.96 -19.53
CA PHE A 82 -3.85 -6.31 -19.79
C PHE A 82 -3.77 -7.38 -20.89
N PRO A 83 -3.06 -7.13 -22.00
CA PRO A 83 -3.09 -8.03 -23.14
C PRO A 83 -2.51 -9.41 -22.78
N PRO A 84 -3.01 -10.49 -23.40
CA PRO A 84 -2.35 -11.79 -23.32
C PRO A 84 -1.02 -11.71 -24.08
N ILE A 85 0.08 -12.04 -23.41
CA ILE A 85 1.44 -11.85 -23.89
C ILE A 85 2.18 -13.18 -23.91
N MET A 86 3.06 -13.37 -24.89
CA MET A 86 4.00 -14.50 -24.92
C MET A 86 5.10 -14.29 -23.87
N GLY A 87 5.30 -15.28 -23.00
CA GLY A 87 6.21 -15.15 -21.87
C GLY A 87 7.67 -14.82 -22.24
N SER A 88 8.11 -15.15 -23.46
CA SER A 88 9.44 -14.82 -23.98
C SER A 88 9.74 -13.32 -23.96
N ASN A 89 8.72 -12.46 -24.07
CA ASN A 89 8.89 -11.02 -24.19
C ASN A 89 9.22 -10.35 -22.84
N PHE A 90 9.19 -11.08 -21.73
CA PHE A 90 9.51 -10.58 -20.40
C PHE A 90 10.77 -11.21 -19.79
N CYS A 91 11.60 -11.85 -20.62
CA CYS A 91 12.85 -12.47 -20.19
C CYS A 91 13.85 -11.48 -19.56
N HIS A 92 13.78 -10.19 -19.91
CA HIS A 92 14.65 -9.12 -19.38
C HIS A 92 13.93 -8.17 -18.42
N LEU A 93 12.62 -8.38 -18.18
CA LEU A 93 11.80 -7.46 -17.41
C LEU A 93 12.20 -7.47 -15.94
N LYS A 94 12.76 -6.36 -15.46
CA LYS A 94 13.15 -6.14 -14.06
C LYS A 94 12.08 -5.39 -13.27
N THR A 95 11.41 -4.44 -13.92
CA THR A 95 10.43 -3.56 -13.27
C THR A 95 9.14 -3.51 -14.07
N LEU A 96 8.02 -3.76 -13.41
CA LEU A 96 6.68 -3.67 -13.98
C LEU A 96 5.83 -2.70 -13.16
N HIS A 97 5.39 -1.61 -13.78
CA HIS A 97 4.41 -0.68 -13.20
C HIS A 97 3.15 -0.69 -14.04
N LEU A 98 2.02 -1.06 -13.44
CA LEU A 98 0.71 -1.00 -14.06
C LEU A 98 -0.21 -0.11 -13.23
N ARG A 99 -0.89 0.84 -13.88
CA ARG A 99 -1.89 1.68 -13.22
C ARG A 99 -3.18 1.74 -14.01
N ASN A 100 -4.31 1.53 -13.32
CA ASN A 100 -5.67 1.49 -13.87
C ASN A 100 -5.84 0.39 -14.94
N VAL A 101 -5.33 -0.81 -14.66
CA VAL A 101 -5.35 -1.98 -15.57
C VAL A 101 -6.17 -3.11 -14.97
N ASP A 102 -6.92 -3.79 -15.82
CA ASP A 102 -7.66 -5.01 -15.51
C ASP A 102 -6.77 -6.24 -15.76
N LEU A 103 -6.54 -7.03 -14.72
CA LEU A 103 -5.61 -8.15 -14.66
C LEU A 103 -6.39 -9.48 -14.67
N GLY A 104 -6.24 -10.27 -15.72
CA GLY A 104 -6.87 -11.60 -15.83
C GLY A 104 -6.03 -12.71 -15.19
N SER A 105 -6.54 -13.95 -15.25
CA SER A 105 -5.84 -15.14 -14.74
C SER A 105 -4.51 -15.45 -15.43
N HIS A 106 -4.29 -14.95 -16.65
CA HIS A 106 -3.00 -15.09 -17.34
C HIS A 106 -1.89 -14.27 -16.69
N PHE A 107 -2.23 -13.17 -16.01
CA PHE A 107 -1.25 -12.30 -15.36
C PHE A 107 -0.52 -13.02 -14.23
N THR A 108 -1.23 -13.79 -13.40
CA THR A 108 -0.63 -14.52 -12.28
C THR A 108 0.34 -15.61 -12.76
N GLY A 109 -0.03 -16.34 -13.81
CA GLY A 109 0.85 -17.34 -14.44
C GLY A 109 2.10 -16.72 -15.06
N LEU A 110 1.96 -15.51 -15.63
CA LEU A 110 3.06 -14.76 -16.24
C LEU A 110 4.13 -14.36 -15.21
N LEU A 111 3.75 -13.85 -14.04
CA LEU A 111 4.70 -13.47 -12.99
C LEU A 111 5.56 -14.66 -12.49
N CYS A 112 4.97 -15.86 -12.48
CA CYS A 112 5.63 -17.07 -11.97
C CYS A 112 6.57 -17.71 -13.01
N SER A 113 6.20 -17.69 -14.30
CA SER A 113 6.86 -18.50 -15.34
C SER A 113 7.61 -17.70 -16.41
N ALA A 114 7.27 -16.43 -16.61
CA ALA A 114 7.74 -15.64 -17.74
C ALA A 114 8.61 -14.44 -17.36
N CYS A 115 8.77 -14.15 -16.07
CA CYS A 115 9.52 -13.01 -15.57
C CYS A 115 10.70 -13.47 -14.69
N PRO A 116 11.77 -14.06 -15.27
CA PRO A 116 12.83 -14.73 -14.52
C PRO A 116 13.78 -13.79 -13.75
N VAL A 117 13.73 -12.49 -14.04
CA VAL A 117 14.62 -11.48 -13.43
C VAL A 117 13.85 -10.29 -12.83
N MET A 118 12.53 -10.43 -12.65
CA MET A 118 11.69 -9.34 -12.15
C MET A 118 11.92 -9.13 -10.66
N GLU A 119 12.26 -7.89 -10.29
CA GLU A 119 12.60 -7.50 -8.92
C GLU A 119 11.62 -6.49 -8.33
N ASP A 120 10.94 -5.69 -9.15
CA ASP A 120 10.02 -4.63 -8.71
C ASP A 120 8.67 -4.69 -9.45
N LEU A 121 7.58 -4.78 -8.69
CA LEU A 121 6.22 -4.82 -9.18
C LEU A 121 5.37 -3.77 -8.47
N GLU A 122 4.85 -2.81 -9.23
CA GLU A 122 3.97 -1.75 -8.75
C GLU A 122 2.62 -1.84 -9.47
N LEU A 123 1.54 -2.05 -8.72
CA LEU A 123 0.18 -2.12 -9.23
C LEU A 123 -0.68 -1.04 -8.57
N GLY A 124 -1.16 -0.07 -9.34
CA GLY A 124 -1.97 1.04 -8.86
C GLY A 124 -3.40 1.03 -9.41
N ASN A 125 -4.42 0.99 -8.55
CA ASN A 125 -5.83 0.95 -8.91
C ASN A 125 -6.15 -0.09 -10.02
N CYS A 126 -5.42 -1.22 -9.97
CA CYS A 126 -5.64 -2.38 -10.82
C CYS A 126 -6.78 -3.23 -10.28
N ARG A 127 -7.46 -3.96 -11.16
CA ARG A 127 -8.51 -4.89 -10.76
C ARG A 127 -8.18 -6.29 -11.22
N PHE A 128 -8.17 -7.22 -10.29
CA PHE A 128 -7.99 -8.65 -10.55
C PHE A 128 -9.33 -9.28 -10.91
N PHE A 129 -9.41 -9.93 -12.07
CA PHE A 129 -10.60 -10.57 -12.60
C PHE A 129 -10.41 -12.07 -12.79
N GLY A 130 -11.36 -12.87 -12.29
CA GLY A 130 -11.42 -14.30 -12.52
C GLY A 130 -12.39 -14.99 -11.56
N ASN A 131 -12.66 -16.26 -11.83
CA ASN A 131 -13.57 -17.09 -11.03
C ASN A 131 -12.81 -18.06 -10.09
N SER A 132 -11.49 -17.93 -10.00
CA SER A 132 -10.61 -18.82 -9.23
C SER A 132 -9.68 -18.03 -8.32
N SER A 133 -9.04 -18.72 -7.37
CA SER A 133 -7.99 -18.14 -6.55
C SER A 133 -6.86 -17.62 -7.44
N GLN A 134 -6.64 -16.32 -7.37
CA GLN A 134 -5.50 -15.65 -7.96
C GLN A 134 -4.47 -15.36 -6.89
N GLY A 135 -3.21 -15.42 -7.32
CA GLY A 135 -2.10 -15.07 -6.46
C GLY A 135 -0.95 -14.45 -7.21
N ILE A 136 -0.23 -13.58 -6.52
CA ILE A 136 1.03 -13.01 -6.97
C ILE A 136 2.13 -13.97 -6.53
N THR A 137 2.64 -14.75 -7.47
CA THR A 137 3.71 -15.71 -7.22
C THR A 137 4.91 -15.35 -8.07
N SER A 138 6.06 -15.11 -7.43
CA SER A 138 7.32 -14.83 -8.13
C SER A 138 8.52 -15.20 -7.25
N PRO A 139 9.48 -15.97 -7.76
CA PRO A 139 10.66 -16.37 -6.99
C PRO A 139 11.70 -15.24 -6.86
N THR A 140 11.71 -14.25 -7.76
CA THR A 140 12.75 -13.21 -7.82
C THR A 140 12.32 -11.85 -7.31
N LEU A 141 11.02 -11.64 -7.12
CA LEU A 141 10.47 -10.35 -6.74
C LEU A 141 10.99 -9.91 -5.36
N LYS A 142 11.57 -8.70 -5.30
CA LYS A 142 12.16 -8.09 -4.10
C LYS A 142 11.31 -6.96 -3.53
N LYS A 143 10.59 -6.24 -4.38
CA LYS A 143 9.67 -5.16 -4.01
C LYS A 143 8.30 -5.37 -4.63
N LEU A 144 7.26 -5.24 -3.80
CA LEU A 144 5.86 -5.32 -4.22
C LEU A 144 5.11 -4.13 -3.66
N GLU A 145 4.46 -3.38 -4.54
CA GLU A 145 3.55 -2.30 -4.20
C GLU A 145 2.16 -2.56 -4.79
N LEU A 146 1.16 -2.60 -3.90
CA LEU A 146 -0.25 -2.69 -4.25
C LEU A 146 -0.95 -1.43 -3.78
N ASP A 147 -1.19 -0.50 -4.68
CA ASP A 147 -1.88 0.76 -4.42
C ASP A 147 -3.36 0.65 -4.81
N CYS A 148 -4.28 0.70 -3.84
CA CYS A 148 -5.73 0.79 -4.06
C CYS A 148 -6.30 -0.24 -5.07
N CYS A 149 -5.72 -1.45 -5.12
CA CYS A 149 -6.17 -2.49 -6.04
C CYS A 149 -7.48 -3.14 -5.59
N VAL A 150 -8.20 -3.74 -6.55
CA VAL A 150 -9.51 -4.35 -6.32
C VAL A 150 -9.46 -5.84 -6.64
N TYR A 151 -9.93 -6.67 -5.73
CA TYR A 151 -10.10 -8.10 -5.87
C TYR A 151 -11.42 -8.54 -5.23
N SER A 152 -12.46 -8.66 -6.07
CA SER A 152 -13.84 -8.92 -5.65
C SER A 152 -14.23 -10.39 -5.85
N THR A 153 -13.34 -11.31 -5.48
CA THR A 153 -13.64 -12.75 -5.53
C THR A 153 -13.99 -13.28 -4.14
N GLY A 154 -14.61 -14.46 -4.08
CA GLY A 154 -14.85 -15.17 -2.81
C GLY A 154 -13.58 -15.71 -2.14
N TYR A 155 -12.40 -15.58 -2.75
CA TYR A 155 -11.13 -16.11 -2.26
C TYR A 155 -10.17 -14.98 -1.88
N PRO A 156 -9.27 -15.17 -0.89
CA PRO A 156 -8.24 -14.18 -0.56
C PRO A 156 -7.23 -14.03 -1.70
N LEU A 157 -6.62 -12.85 -1.84
CA LEU A 157 -5.49 -12.66 -2.75
C LEU A 157 -4.25 -13.29 -2.10
N VAL A 158 -3.70 -14.34 -2.70
CA VAL A 158 -2.55 -15.05 -2.13
C VAL A 158 -1.26 -14.46 -2.70
N ILE A 159 -0.36 -13.99 -1.85
CA ILE A 159 0.96 -13.50 -2.27
C ILE A 159 2.00 -14.52 -1.81
N THR A 160 2.76 -15.08 -2.75
CA THR A 160 3.82 -16.08 -2.49
C THR A 160 5.11 -15.67 -3.17
N THR A 161 5.93 -14.89 -2.47
CA THR A 161 7.14 -14.27 -3.02
C THR A 161 8.29 -14.41 -2.03
N PRO A 162 9.03 -15.54 -2.04
CA PRO A 162 10.01 -15.88 -1.00
C PRO A 162 11.20 -14.91 -0.91
N SER A 163 11.51 -14.21 -2.00
CA SER A 163 12.61 -13.23 -2.07
C SER A 163 12.16 -11.79 -1.76
N LEU A 164 10.90 -11.60 -1.37
CA LEU A 164 10.34 -10.26 -1.14
C LEU A 164 10.97 -9.63 0.09
N ALA A 165 11.63 -8.49 -0.08
CA ALA A 165 12.25 -7.71 0.99
C ALA A 165 11.38 -6.53 1.42
N ASN A 166 10.60 -5.97 0.50
CA ASN A 166 9.82 -4.74 0.69
C ASN A 166 8.38 -4.94 0.21
N LEU A 167 7.42 -4.77 1.13
CA LEU A 167 5.99 -4.77 0.83
C LEU A 167 5.38 -3.40 1.12
N CYS A 168 4.67 -2.83 0.16
CA CYS A 168 3.80 -1.67 0.35
C CYS A 168 2.38 -2.05 -0.07
N LEU A 169 1.43 -1.93 0.84
CA LEU A 169 0.04 -2.25 0.61
C LEU A 169 -0.82 -1.06 1.01
N ILE A 170 -1.32 -0.32 0.02
CA ILE A 170 -2.41 0.64 0.23
C ILE A 170 -3.71 -0.10 -0.05
N TYR A 171 -4.44 -0.37 1.04
CA TYR A 171 -5.58 -1.25 1.00
C TYR A 171 -6.67 -0.67 0.11
N GLY A 172 -6.97 -1.41 -0.96
CA GLY A 172 -8.11 -1.17 -1.82
C GLY A 172 -9.31 -2.01 -1.38
N CYS A 173 -9.93 -2.71 -2.33
CA CYS A 173 -11.11 -3.53 -2.07
C CYS A 173 -10.77 -5.01 -2.25
N TYR A 174 -10.44 -5.71 -1.16
CA TYR A 174 -10.19 -7.17 -1.16
C TYR A 174 -11.29 -7.87 -0.37
N GLN A 175 -12.28 -8.42 -1.08
CA GLN A 175 -13.52 -8.93 -0.47
C GLN A 175 -13.28 -10.04 0.56
N SER A 176 -12.33 -10.94 0.29
CA SER A 176 -11.93 -12.02 1.20
C SER A 176 -10.55 -11.81 1.81
N GLY A 177 -10.02 -10.57 1.77
CA GLY A 177 -8.71 -10.23 2.34
C GLY A 177 -7.51 -10.64 1.49
N ILE A 178 -6.33 -10.58 2.11
CA ILE A 178 -5.02 -10.91 1.51
C ILE A 178 -4.33 -11.92 2.42
N SER A 179 -3.77 -12.96 1.82
CA SER A 179 -2.98 -13.97 2.53
C SER A 179 -1.53 -13.91 2.06
N LEU A 180 -0.61 -13.63 2.97
CA LEU A 180 0.83 -13.61 2.69
C LEU A 180 1.43 -14.96 3.08
N CYS A 181 2.07 -15.63 2.11
CA CYS A 181 2.64 -16.96 2.26
C CYS A 181 4.14 -16.94 1.93
N LYS A 182 4.96 -17.63 2.72
CA LYS A 182 6.42 -17.77 2.49
C LYS A 182 7.12 -16.42 2.29
N MET A 183 7.10 -15.58 3.32
CA MET A 183 7.67 -14.23 3.31
C MET A 183 8.95 -14.13 4.17
N ASP A 184 9.78 -15.17 4.15
CA ASP A 184 10.91 -15.31 5.07
C ASP A 184 11.98 -14.20 4.88
N SER A 185 12.06 -13.63 3.67
CA SER A 185 12.99 -12.54 3.35
C SER A 185 12.43 -11.14 3.66
N LEU A 186 11.19 -11.01 4.15
CA LEU A 186 10.52 -9.72 4.28
C LEU A 186 11.13 -8.89 5.40
N VAL A 187 11.78 -7.78 5.02
CA VAL A 187 12.45 -6.87 5.96
C VAL A 187 11.56 -5.71 6.33
N ARG A 188 10.86 -5.14 5.35
CA ARG A 188 10.06 -3.92 5.49
C ARG A 188 8.65 -4.12 4.98
N ALA A 189 7.66 -3.71 5.78
CA ALA A 189 6.26 -3.68 5.37
C ALA A 189 5.63 -2.32 5.71
N GLU A 190 4.87 -1.77 4.75
CA GLU A 190 4.08 -0.56 4.92
C GLU A 190 2.63 -0.85 4.54
N ILE A 191 1.71 -0.75 5.49
CA ILE A 191 0.29 -1.08 5.31
C ILE A 191 -0.54 0.16 5.58
N TYR A 192 -1.37 0.55 4.61
CA TYR A 192 -2.24 1.72 4.69
C TYR A 192 -3.70 1.29 4.58
N VAL A 193 -4.50 1.57 5.60
CA VAL A 193 -5.94 1.30 5.65
C VAL A 193 -6.66 2.63 5.54
N LEU A 194 -7.31 2.90 4.40
CA LEU A 194 -7.96 4.17 4.14
C LEU A 194 -9.41 4.16 4.67
N LYS A 195 -9.78 5.16 5.49
CA LYS A 195 -11.07 5.28 6.19
C LYS A 195 -12.33 5.19 5.31
N TYR A 196 -12.22 5.49 4.02
CA TYR A 196 -13.39 5.61 3.12
C TYR A 196 -13.75 4.34 2.35
N GLN A 197 -12.97 3.26 2.50
CA GLN A 197 -13.28 1.97 1.87
C GLN A 197 -13.82 1.02 2.92
N LYS A 198 -14.85 0.24 2.55
CA LYS A 198 -15.57 -0.71 3.43
C LYS A 198 -14.58 -1.40 4.37
N ALA A 199 -14.70 -1.09 5.67
CA ALA A 199 -13.67 -1.35 6.67
C ALA A 199 -13.13 -2.77 6.56
N LEU A 200 -11.80 -2.88 6.53
CA LEU A 200 -11.07 -4.13 6.71
C LEU A 200 -11.61 -4.84 7.95
N SER A 201 -12.16 -6.04 7.80
CA SER A 201 -12.68 -6.78 8.97
C SER A 201 -11.59 -6.97 10.02
N GLN A 202 -11.95 -6.95 11.31
CA GLN A 202 -11.00 -7.16 12.41
C GLN A 202 -10.18 -8.46 12.22
N HIS A 203 -10.84 -9.53 11.76
CA HIS A 203 -10.19 -10.81 11.43
C HIS A 203 -9.12 -10.65 10.34
N SER A 204 -9.44 -9.94 9.25
CA SER A 204 -8.50 -9.71 8.15
C SER A 204 -7.30 -8.85 8.56
N GLN A 205 -7.51 -7.86 9.43
CA GLN A 205 -6.40 -7.06 9.99
C GLN A 205 -5.48 -7.93 10.85
N HIS A 206 -6.05 -8.75 11.74
CA HIS A 206 -5.30 -9.64 12.60
C HIS A 206 -4.51 -10.69 11.79
N GLU A 207 -5.14 -11.34 10.81
CA GLU A 207 -4.49 -12.31 9.92
C GLU A 207 -3.32 -11.69 9.15
N LEU A 208 -3.52 -10.48 8.61
CA LEU A 208 -2.45 -9.73 7.95
C LEU A 208 -1.29 -9.47 8.91
N LEU A 209 -1.55 -9.01 10.14
CA LEU A 209 -0.50 -8.78 11.14
C LEU A 209 0.23 -10.06 11.53
N CYS A 210 -0.48 -11.19 11.67
CA CYS A 210 0.16 -12.49 11.92
C CYS A 210 1.15 -12.87 10.82
N SER A 211 0.84 -12.53 9.57
CA SER A 211 1.72 -12.83 8.43
C SER A 211 2.95 -11.90 8.32
N LEU A 212 2.98 -10.81 9.11
CA LEU A 212 4.07 -9.82 9.12
C LEU A 212 5.00 -9.98 10.34
N ASN A 213 4.91 -11.07 11.08
CA ASN A 213 5.66 -11.30 12.33
C ASN A 213 7.20 -11.28 12.20
N ASN A 214 7.73 -11.52 11.00
CA ASN A 214 9.17 -11.62 10.75
C ASN A 214 9.84 -10.29 10.36
N VAL A 215 9.08 -9.22 10.13
CA VAL A 215 9.62 -7.95 9.62
C VAL A 215 10.51 -7.24 10.63
N THR A 216 11.49 -6.48 10.13
CA THR A 216 12.35 -5.63 10.97
C THR A 216 11.78 -4.22 11.12
N SER A 217 11.10 -3.71 10.09
CA SER A 217 10.45 -2.40 10.11
C SER A 217 9.01 -2.53 9.63
N LEU A 218 8.07 -2.10 10.46
CA LEU A 218 6.65 -2.09 10.17
C LEU A 218 6.10 -0.67 10.23
N LYS A 219 5.41 -0.25 9.18
CA LYS A 219 4.64 0.99 9.15
C LYS A 219 3.16 0.68 8.96
N LEU A 220 2.33 1.18 9.84
CA LEU A 220 0.88 1.02 9.82
C LEU A 220 0.24 2.40 9.73
N VAL A 221 -0.70 2.54 8.80
CA VAL A 221 -1.44 3.80 8.60
C VAL A 221 -2.93 3.53 8.68
N GLY A 222 -3.66 4.27 9.52
CA GLY A 222 -5.12 4.20 9.57
C GLY A 222 -5.71 2.98 10.29
N PHE A 223 -4.93 2.29 11.13
CA PHE A 223 -5.43 1.16 11.93
C PHE A 223 -6.25 1.64 13.14
N GLU A 224 -7.34 0.94 13.43
CA GLU A 224 -8.28 1.22 14.53
C GLU A 224 -8.00 0.33 15.75
N VAL A 225 -8.48 0.74 16.93
CA VAL A 225 -8.31 0.01 18.20
C VAL A 225 -9.01 -1.34 18.13
N GLU A 226 -10.16 -1.42 17.45
CA GLU A 226 -10.90 -2.67 17.25
C GLU A 226 -10.13 -3.74 16.48
N GLY A 227 -9.24 -3.35 15.57
CA GLY A 227 -8.35 -4.29 14.88
C GLY A 227 -7.29 -4.91 15.81
N MET A 228 -7.17 -4.40 17.04
CA MET A 228 -6.12 -4.70 18.01
C MET A 228 -6.61 -5.40 19.26
N LEU A 229 -7.71 -4.90 19.83
CA LEU A 229 -8.28 -5.42 21.06
C LEU A 229 -8.95 -6.75 20.74
N ASN A 230 -8.23 -7.84 21.01
CA ASN A 230 -8.74 -9.16 20.76
C ASN A 230 -9.75 -9.54 21.86
N GLU A 231 -11.02 -9.18 21.66
CA GLU A 231 -12.10 -9.60 22.55
C GLU A 231 -12.29 -11.13 22.58
N LYS A 232 -11.69 -11.86 21.63
CA LYS A 232 -11.90 -13.31 21.44
C LYS A 232 -10.58 -14.07 21.22
N SER A 233 -9.92 -14.41 22.33
CA SER A 233 -9.01 -15.56 22.52
C SER A 233 -7.79 -15.80 21.61
N HIS A 234 -7.54 -15.03 20.55
CA HIS A 234 -6.34 -15.24 19.72
C HIS A 234 -5.18 -14.39 20.29
N LYS A 235 -4.01 -14.99 20.47
CA LYS A 235 -2.84 -14.24 20.92
C LYS A 235 -2.42 -13.27 19.82
N PHE A 236 -2.23 -12.00 20.19
CA PHE A 236 -1.64 -11.00 19.29
C PHE A 236 -0.29 -11.53 18.74
N PRO A 237 0.03 -11.29 17.46
CA PRO A 237 1.23 -11.86 16.88
C PRO A 237 2.50 -11.30 17.53
N THR A 238 3.46 -12.19 17.82
CA THR A 238 4.77 -11.78 18.33
C THR A 238 5.70 -11.42 17.18
N PHE A 239 6.23 -10.21 17.20
CA PHE A 239 7.17 -9.69 16.21
C PHE A 239 8.61 -9.89 16.69
N HIS A 240 9.19 -11.04 16.35
CA HIS A 240 10.49 -11.45 16.90
C HIS A 240 11.67 -10.56 16.47
N ASN A 241 11.60 -10.01 15.25
CA ASN A 241 12.69 -9.27 14.62
C ASN A 241 12.45 -7.76 14.53
N MET A 242 11.26 -7.29 14.90
CA MET A 242 10.88 -5.90 14.69
C MET A 242 11.71 -4.96 15.56
N ARG A 243 12.37 -4.00 14.92
CA ARG A 243 13.19 -2.94 15.54
C ARG A 243 12.56 -1.57 15.40
N THR A 244 11.75 -1.36 14.38
CA THR A 244 11.08 -0.08 14.13
C THR A 244 9.59 -0.28 13.87
N LEU A 245 8.77 0.43 14.62
CA LEU A 245 7.33 0.51 14.44
C LEU A 245 6.95 1.98 14.16
N ASP A 246 6.32 2.25 13.01
CA ASP A 246 5.80 3.57 12.62
C ASP A 246 4.27 3.50 12.54
N LEU A 247 3.59 4.17 13.47
CA LEU A 247 2.13 4.28 13.50
C LEU A 247 1.75 5.69 13.03
N HIS A 248 1.00 5.76 11.94
CA HIS A 248 0.61 7.02 11.32
C HIS A 248 -0.92 7.11 11.23
N THR A 249 -1.55 8.16 11.76
CA THR A 249 -3.02 8.32 11.72
C THR A 249 -3.78 7.08 12.25
N CYS A 250 -3.20 6.35 13.21
CA CYS A 250 -3.82 5.21 13.86
C CYS A 250 -4.60 5.64 15.12
N PHE A 251 -5.58 4.83 15.53
CA PHE A 251 -6.42 5.04 16.73
C PHE A 251 -7.17 6.38 16.72
N LEU A 252 -7.72 6.71 15.56
CA LEU A 252 -8.56 7.90 15.33
C LEU A 252 -10.06 7.60 15.47
N ASP A 253 -10.39 6.47 16.08
CA ASP A 253 -11.72 6.02 16.47
C ASP A 253 -12.14 6.60 17.83
N ASP A 254 -13.41 6.45 18.19
CA ASP A 254 -14.03 7.11 19.36
C ASP A 254 -13.73 6.42 20.71
N TYR A 255 -12.71 5.55 20.75
CA TYR A 255 -12.25 4.89 21.97
C TYR A 255 -11.59 5.88 22.94
N GLU A 256 -11.70 5.58 24.23
CA GLU A 256 -11.05 6.37 25.27
C GLU A 256 -9.53 6.28 25.18
N LEU A 257 -8.85 7.30 25.74
CA LEU A 257 -7.38 7.37 25.78
C LEU A 257 -6.77 6.08 26.34
N TYR A 258 -7.40 5.50 27.36
CA TYR A 258 -6.93 4.28 28.01
C TYR A 258 -6.92 3.09 27.06
N ASP A 259 -8.01 2.85 26.32
CA ASP A 259 -8.12 1.71 25.40
C ASP A 259 -7.12 1.81 24.25
N LYS A 260 -6.89 3.03 23.75
CA LYS A 260 -5.87 3.33 22.75
C LYS A 260 -4.46 3.01 23.26
N LEU A 261 -4.16 3.34 24.53
CA LEU A 261 -2.89 3.00 25.17
C LEU A 261 -2.75 1.50 25.41
N VAL A 262 -3.83 0.79 25.74
CA VAL A 262 -3.83 -0.67 25.88
C VAL A 262 -3.54 -1.35 24.54
N ALA A 263 -4.14 -0.86 23.45
CA ALA A 263 -3.85 -1.34 22.09
C ALA A 263 -2.39 -1.06 21.69
N LEU A 264 -1.88 0.14 21.95
CA LEU A 264 -0.46 0.47 21.73
C LEU A 264 0.47 -0.44 22.54
N GLY A 265 0.15 -0.65 23.81
CA GLY A 265 0.89 -1.53 24.71
C GLY A 265 0.95 -2.96 24.19
N SER A 266 -0.14 -3.46 23.62
CA SER A 266 -0.18 -4.80 23.00
C SER A 266 0.81 -4.93 21.85
N PHE A 267 0.99 -3.91 21.00
CA PHE A 267 2.03 -3.91 19.96
C PHE A 267 3.44 -3.94 20.54
N VAL A 268 3.69 -3.09 21.53
CA VAL A 268 5.00 -2.90 22.12
C VAL A 268 5.43 -4.13 22.91
N GLU A 269 4.54 -4.72 23.70
CA GLU A 269 4.77 -5.99 24.42
C GLU A 269 4.96 -7.17 23.46
N SER A 270 4.31 -7.12 22.30
CA SER A 270 4.47 -8.15 21.27
C SER A 270 5.74 -8.01 20.44
N ALA A 271 6.53 -6.96 20.67
CA ALA A 271 7.76 -6.64 19.94
C ALA A 271 8.96 -6.55 20.90
N PRO A 272 9.48 -7.68 21.40
CA PRO A 272 10.53 -7.69 22.43
C PRO A 272 11.87 -7.08 21.99
N CYS A 273 12.08 -6.95 20.68
CA CYS A 273 13.29 -6.38 20.08
C CYS A 273 13.12 -4.95 19.58
N LEU A 274 11.97 -4.31 19.84
CA LEU A 274 11.68 -2.96 19.34
C LEU A 274 12.66 -1.95 19.90
N GLU A 275 13.27 -1.14 19.04
CA GLU A 275 14.25 -0.12 19.42
C GLU A 275 13.70 1.29 19.24
N LYS A 276 12.87 1.49 18.22
CA LYS A 276 12.29 2.77 17.84
C LYS A 276 10.79 2.67 17.59
N LEU A 277 10.02 3.49 18.30
CA LEU A 277 8.59 3.71 18.06
C LEU A 277 8.40 5.11 17.46
N ILE A 278 7.66 5.22 16.36
CA ILE A 278 7.33 6.49 15.72
C ILE A 278 5.81 6.64 15.73
N LEU A 279 5.32 7.76 16.25
CA LEU A 279 3.91 8.09 16.36
C LEU A 279 3.65 9.38 15.57
N LYS A 280 3.01 9.28 14.40
CA LYS A 280 2.68 10.40 13.51
C LYS A 280 1.18 10.65 13.49
N TYR A 281 0.73 11.88 13.77
CA TYR A 281 -0.70 12.22 13.76
C TYR A 281 -1.55 11.19 14.53
N PHE A 282 -1.00 10.74 15.65
CA PHE A 282 -1.46 9.61 16.43
C PHE A 282 -2.38 10.11 17.53
N MET A 283 -3.60 9.55 17.66
CA MET A 283 -4.56 9.92 18.71
C MET A 283 -5.13 11.36 18.65
N PHE A 284 -4.78 12.16 17.64
CA PHE A 284 -5.31 13.52 17.45
C PHE A 284 -6.41 13.51 16.39
N TYR A 285 -7.61 13.94 16.75
CA TYR A 285 -8.66 14.22 15.77
C TYR A 285 -8.17 15.33 14.82
N LEU A 286 -7.97 14.99 13.55
CA LEU A 286 -8.07 15.98 12.47
C LEU A 286 -9.56 16.29 12.34
N LEU A 287 -9.96 17.50 12.72
CA LEU A 287 -11.36 17.93 12.78
C LEU A 287 -12.17 17.52 11.52
N SER A 288 -13.36 16.98 11.76
CA SER A 288 -14.48 17.17 10.84
C SER A 288 -14.85 18.65 10.80
N ASP A 289 -15.18 19.16 9.61
CA ASP A 289 -15.55 20.56 9.29
C ASP A 289 -16.79 21.13 10.03
N SER A 290 -17.19 20.59 11.17
CA SER A 290 -18.31 21.11 11.95
C SER A 290 -17.81 21.91 13.14
N GLU A 291 -17.79 23.24 12.95
CA GLU A 291 -17.74 24.25 14.01
C GLU A 291 -18.85 24.02 15.05
N TRP A 292 -18.62 23.24 16.10
CA TRP A 292 -19.42 23.36 17.33
C TRP A 292 -18.56 23.11 18.57
N GLU A 293 -18.60 24.11 19.45
CA GLU A 293 -18.29 24.14 20.87
C GLU A 293 -17.21 23.16 21.37
N ILE A 294 -16.01 23.70 21.56
CA ILE A 294 -14.97 23.11 22.42
C ILE A 294 -15.49 23.16 23.86
N GLU A 295 -16.38 22.24 24.22
CA GLU A 295 -16.62 21.90 25.60
C GLU A 295 -15.29 21.39 26.15
N ARG A 296 -14.68 22.17 27.04
CA ARG A 296 -13.64 21.69 27.94
C ARG A 296 -14.25 20.56 28.76
N LYS A 297 -14.23 19.33 28.24
CA LYS A 297 -14.41 18.16 29.09
C LYS A 297 -13.23 18.20 30.06
N ASN A 298 -13.50 18.60 31.30
CA ASN A 298 -12.65 18.28 32.43
C ASN A 298 -12.62 16.76 32.50
N ILE A 299 -11.69 16.14 31.78
CA ILE A 299 -11.45 14.71 31.86
C ILE A 299 -10.78 14.50 33.21
N THR A 300 -11.60 14.19 34.20
CA THR A 300 -11.15 13.77 35.52
C THR A 300 -10.29 12.52 35.34
N LEU A 301 -8.98 12.67 35.51
CA LEU A 301 -8.03 11.56 35.54
C LEU A 301 -8.43 10.58 36.65
N ARG A 302 -9.12 9.49 36.30
CA ARG A 302 -9.11 8.30 37.14
C ARG A 302 -7.72 7.69 37.00
N CYS A 303 -6.83 8.14 37.88
CA CYS A 303 -5.53 7.57 38.13
C CYS A 303 -5.74 6.10 38.54
N GLN A 304 -5.67 5.18 37.58
CA GLN A 304 -5.46 3.77 37.86
C GLN A 304 -4.03 3.45 37.47
N ASP A 305 -3.33 2.75 38.37
CA ASP A 305 -1.91 2.44 38.30
C ASP A 305 -1.50 2.02 36.88
N GLY A 306 -0.70 2.87 36.23
CA GLY A 306 -0.38 2.73 34.82
C GLY A 306 0.34 1.40 34.58
N LYS A 307 -0.27 0.52 33.77
CA LYS A 307 0.38 -0.71 33.31
C LYS A 307 1.68 -0.30 32.61
N ILE A 308 2.80 -0.76 33.16
CA ILE A 308 4.11 -0.60 32.55
C ILE A 308 4.22 -1.68 31.48
N PHE A 309 4.40 -1.27 30.22
CA PHE A 309 4.56 -2.19 29.11
C PHE A 309 6.00 -2.69 29.07
N GLN A 310 6.16 -3.99 28.88
CA GLN A 310 7.47 -4.62 28.85
C GLN A 310 8.08 -4.56 27.44
N CYS A 311 9.05 -3.66 27.24
CA CYS A 311 9.85 -3.62 26.02
C CYS A 311 11.28 -3.16 26.33
N PRO A 312 12.18 -4.06 26.76
CA PRO A 312 13.46 -3.69 27.35
C PRO A 312 14.46 -3.09 26.35
N LYS A 313 14.23 -3.26 25.03
CA LYS A 313 15.13 -2.72 24.00
C LYS A 313 14.68 -1.37 23.44
N LEU A 314 13.51 -0.87 23.87
CA LEU A 314 12.97 0.39 23.35
C LEU A 314 13.83 1.55 23.84
N LYS A 315 14.45 2.28 22.90
CA LYS A 315 15.34 3.39 23.20
C LYS A 315 14.70 4.74 22.91
N LEU A 316 13.87 4.81 21.87
CA LEU A 316 13.35 6.06 21.34
C LEU A 316 11.87 5.95 20.97
N ILE A 317 11.08 6.89 21.48
CA ILE A 317 9.71 7.18 21.05
C ILE A 317 9.74 8.54 20.38
N GLU A 318 9.50 8.57 19.07
CA GLU A 318 9.44 9.80 18.29
C GLU A 318 7.97 10.18 18.04
N VAL A 319 7.53 11.27 18.66
CA VAL A 319 6.18 11.82 18.47
C VAL A 319 6.24 12.96 17.48
N ILE A 320 5.58 12.79 16.34
CA ILE A 320 5.52 13.74 15.24
C ILE A 320 4.11 14.28 15.14
N TYR A 321 3.97 15.59 15.26
CA TYR A 321 2.69 16.28 15.31
C TYR A 321 2.73 17.56 14.47
N ASP A 322 1.56 17.98 14.01
CA ASP A 322 1.37 19.20 13.22
C ASP A 322 0.75 20.29 14.10
N HIS A 323 -0.35 19.96 14.79
CA HIS A 323 -1.07 20.84 15.70
C HIS A 323 -1.39 20.12 17.01
N ASP A 324 -1.30 20.83 18.14
CA ASP A 324 -1.73 20.34 19.47
C ASP A 324 -3.21 20.74 19.69
N TYR A 325 -4.11 20.06 19.00
CA TYR A 325 -5.54 20.26 19.21
C TYR A 325 -5.90 19.83 20.64
N ASN A 326 -6.51 20.75 21.40
CA ASN A 326 -7.00 20.53 22.77
C ASN A 326 -5.95 20.32 23.89
N HIS A 327 -4.67 20.69 23.69
CA HIS A 327 -3.60 20.51 24.69
C HIS A 327 -3.38 19.06 25.16
N GLN A 328 -3.92 18.10 24.41
CA GLN A 328 -3.88 16.70 24.79
C GLN A 328 -2.48 16.11 24.62
N LEU A 329 -1.59 16.73 23.83
CA LEU A 329 -0.23 16.25 23.61
C LEU A 329 0.53 16.04 24.93
N ILE A 330 0.41 16.96 25.89
CA ILE A 330 1.09 16.86 27.19
C ILE A 330 0.56 15.66 27.99
N GLU A 331 -0.74 15.40 27.95
CA GLU A 331 -1.37 14.28 28.65
C GLU A 331 -0.94 12.94 28.05
N HIS A 332 -0.90 12.85 26.72
CA HIS A 332 -0.43 11.68 25.98
C HIS A 332 1.05 11.41 26.23
N LEU A 333 1.89 12.44 26.27
CA LEU A 333 3.31 12.29 26.60
C LEU A 333 3.51 11.82 28.04
N ARG A 334 2.69 12.32 28.97
CA ARG A 334 2.74 11.91 30.38
C ARG A 334 2.29 10.46 30.54
N SER A 335 1.26 10.01 29.83
CA SER A 335 0.81 8.61 29.88
C SER A 335 1.84 7.69 29.24
N LEU A 336 2.39 8.04 28.06
CA LEU A 336 3.47 7.29 27.41
C LEU A 336 4.71 7.17 28.30
N GLY A 337 5.17 8.27 28.91
CA GLY A 337 6.32 8.25 29.81
C GLY A 337 6.10 7.42 31.08
N ARG A 338 4.87 7.29 31.56
CA ARG A 338 4.53 6.39 32.69
C ARG A 338 4.50 4.93 32.25
N SER A 339 3.95 4.65 31.08
CA SER A 339 3.82 3.28 30.56
C SER A 339 5.11 2.71 29.98
N LEU A 340 6.04 3.56 29.52
CA LEU A 340 7.31 3.20 28.90
C LEU A 340 8.46 4.04 29.51
N PRO A 341 8.81 3.84 30.78
CA PRO A 341 9.72 4.72 31.51
C PRO A 341 11.17 4.68 31.02
N ASP A 342 11.61 3.58 30.40
CA ASP A 342 13.01 3.37 29.99
C ASP A 342 13.35 4.01 28.63
N ALA A 343 12.34 4.50 27.89
CA ALA A 343 12.51 5.03 26.55
C ALA A 343 12.64 6.57 26.54
N SER A 344 13.56 7.10 25.74
CA SER A 344 13.64 8.54 25.49
C SER A 344 12.48 8.99 24.59
N ILE A 345 11.84 10.11 24.92
CA ILE A 345 10.76 10.68 24.12
C ILE A 345 11.28 11.92 23.38
N SER A 346 11.22 11.89 22.05
CA SER A 346 11.57 13.01 21.17
C SER A 346 10.32 13.56 20.52
N LEU A 347 10.18 14.90 20.54
CA LEU A 347 9.09 15.62 19.92
C LEU A 347 9.57 16.32 18.66
N ARG A 348 8.86 16.13 17.55
CA ARG A 348 9.12 16.82 16.30
C ARG A 348 7.84 17.46 15.79
N LYS A 349 7.82 18.79 15.73
CA LYS A 349 6.73 19.52 15.07
C LYS A 349 6.97 19.58 13.57
N LEU A 350 5.97 19.28 12.76
CA LEU A 350 6.02 19.49 11.31
C LEU A 350 5.76 20.99 10.99
N PRO A 351 6.43 21.53 9.98
CA PRO A 351 6.36 22.95 9.61
C PRO A 351 5.01 23.37 9.04
#